data_AF-A0A7S2IFJ7-F1
#
_entry.id   AF-A0A7S2IFJ7-F1
#
_cell.length_a   1.000
_cell.length_b   1.000
_cell.length_c   1.000
_cell.angle_alpha   90.00
_cell.angle_beta   90.00
_cell.angle_gamma   90.00
#
_symmetry.space_group_name_H-M   'P 1'
#
loop_
_entity.id
_entity.type
_entity.pdbx_description
1 polymer ?
#
loop_
_entity_poly.entity_id
_entity_poly.type
_entity_poly.pdbx_seq_one_letter_code
_entity_poly.pdbx_strand_id
1 'polypeptide(L)'
;VGSGGATLAGQVVFRFCAAGSRLENLRIQASCPGGAVDLKSVTGDVTLEGCDISNDASAGIVFEGCYGETAINRCVVRGCKFDGLGMHMLKGKSTHRGVVVITDSTFEDNGYDGMYLGDPRFRVSLVRTRVSRNRRHGIFVRGTELEQQESTVAENGQEDLHREAFAPGRGQSAASSAAPRA
;
A
#
# COMPACT_ATOMS: atom_id res chain seq x y z
N VAL A 1 11.67 19.79 -14.59
CA VAL A 1 10.47 20.65 -14.61
C VAL A 1 9.57 20.16 -13.49
N GLY A 2 9.60 20.81 -12.32
CA GLY A 2 8.88 20.34 -11.15
C GLY A 2 7.39 20.58 -11.32
N SER A 3 6.58 19.54 -11.23
CA SER A 3 5.13 19.66 -11.11
C SER A 3 4.83 20.47 -9.84
N GLY A 4 4.30 21.68 -10.02
CA GLY A 4 3.89 22.59 -8.95
C GLY A 4 2.64 22.11 -8.23
N GLY A 5 2.72 20.93 -7.62
CA GLY A 5 1.67 20.40 -6.75
C GLY A 5 1.60 21.17 -5.43
N ALA A 6 0.40 21.28 -4.87
CA ALA A 6 0.23 21.85 -3.53
C ALA A 6 0.94 20.97 -2.49
N THR A 7 1.65 21.61 -1.56
CA THR A 7 2.28 20.89 -0.43
C THR A 7 1.30 20.80 0.73
N LEU A 8 1.02 19.59 1.18
CA LEU A 8 0.30 19.28 2.41
C LEU A 8 1.31 18.82 3.46
N ALA A 9 1.47 19.62 4.52
CA ALA A 9 2.23 19.22 5.70
C ALA A 9 1.26 18.53 6.69
N GLY A 10 1.36 17.21 6.80
CA GLY A 10 0.47 16.42 7.65
C GLY A 10 -0.02 15.13 6.99
N GLN A 11 -1.09 14.60 7.58
CA GLN A 11 -1.68 13.31 7.21
C GLN A 11 -2.98 13.49 6.43
N VAL A 12 -3.19 12.65 5.41
CA VAL A 12 -4.51 12.47 4.78
C VAL A 12 -5.12 11.15 5.21
N VAL A 13 -6.34 11.17 5.73
CA VAL A 13 -7.03 9.97 6.24
C VAL A 13 -8.33 9.76 5.50
N PHE A 14 -8.43 8.67 4.75
CA PHE A 14 -9.67 8.17 4.18
C PHE A 14 -10.36 7.24 5.18
N ARG A 15 -11.68 7.45 5.35
CA ARG A 15 -12.54 6.62 6.19
C ARG A 15 -13.74 6.11 5.39
N PHE A 16 -14.63 5.35 6.04
CA PHE A 16 -15.80 4.64 5.50
C PHE A 16 -16.55 5.25 4.30
N CYS A 17 -16.60 6.59 4.15
CA CYS A 17 -17.35 7.29 3.11
C CYS A 17 -16.49 7.81 1.93
N ALA A 18 -15.29 7.25 1.73
CA ALA A 18 -14.36 7.73 0.71
C ALA A 18 -14.54 7.12 -0.69
N ALA A 19 -15.67 6.46 -0.98
CA ALA A 19 -15.94 5.91 -2.31
C ALA A 19 -15.85 6.99 -3.41
N GLY A 20 -15.04 6.74 -4.44
CA GLY A 20 -14.77 7.68 -5.52
C GLY A 20 -13.83 8.82 -5.14
N SER A 21 -13.18 8.76 -3.98
CA SER A 21 -12.25 9.81 -3.56
C SER A 21 -10.98 9.82 -4.40
N ARG A 22 -10.42 11.01 -4.59
CA ARG A 22 -9.24 11.23 -5.39
C ARG A 22 -8.30 12.23 -4.73
N LEU A 23 -7.02 11.88 -4.61
CA LEU A 23 -5.93 12.84 -4.37
C LEU A 23 -5.13 12.95 -5.64
N GLU A 24 -4.83 14.19 -6.06
CA GLU A 24 -4.04 14.40 -7.27
C GLU A 24 -3.05 15.54 -7.14
N ASN A 25 -1.85 15.32 -7.68
CA ASN A 25 -0.80 16.34 -7.81
C ASN A 25 -0.46 17.03 -6.48
N LEU A 26 -0.37 16.25 -5.40
CA LEU A 26 -0.01 16.73 -4.08
C LEU A 26 1.38 16.26 -3.67
N ARG A 27 2.13 17.14 -3.00
CA ARG A 27 3.26 16.74 -2.18
C ARG A 27 2.78 16.58 -0.74
N ILE A 28 2.78 15.36 -0.22
CA ILE A 28 2.35 15.04 1.15
C ILE A 28 3.58 14.76 2.00
N GLN A 29 3.86 15.64 2.95
CA GLN A 29 4.98 15.52 3.89
C GLN A 29 4.43 15.36 5.31
N ALA A 30 4.43 14.13 5.81
CA ALA A 30 3.94 13.81 7.15
C ALA A 30 5.10 13.61 8.14
N SER A 31 4.80 13.87 9.41
CA SER A 31 5.61 13.48 10.56
C SER A 31 4.67 13.00 11.66
N CYS A 32 4.01 11.88 11.43
CA CYS A 32 2.96 11.35 12.30
C CYS A 32 2.98 9.81 12.39
N PRO A 33 2.45 9.23 13.48
CA PRO A 33 2.18 7.80 13.52
C PRO A 33 1.11 7.41 12.48
N GLY A 34 1.27 6.26 11.82
CA GLY A 34 0.40 5.81 10.73
C GLY A 34 0.93 6.17 9.34
N GLY A 35 0.16 5.96 8.28
CA GLY A 35 0.53 6.35 6.92
C GLY A 35 0.48 7.87 6.73
N ALA A 36 1.32 8.47 5.88
CA ALA A 36 1.06 9.82 5.37
C ALA A 36 -0.30 9.88 4.64
N VAL A 37 -0.65 8.79 3.95
CA VAL A 37 -2.00 8.50 3.46
C VAL A 37 -2.52 7.24 4.16
N ASP A 38 -3.51 7.40 5.01
CA ASP A 38 -4.16 6.32 5.75
C ASP A 38 -5.50 5.96 5.12
N LEU A 39 -5.64 4.76 4.56
CA LEU A 39 -6.92 4.20 4.12
C LEU A 39 -7.45 3.28 5.22
N LYS A 40 -8.39 3.79 6.02
CA LYS A 40 -8.94 3.10 7.19
C LYS A 40 -10.40 2.77 7.01
N SER A 41 -10.69 1.48 6.81
CA SER A 41 -12.05 0.98 6.65
C SER A 41 -12.81 1.62 5.48
N VAL A 42 -12.08 2.02 4.43
CA VAL A 42 -12.66 2.58 3.22
C VAL A 42 -13.51 1.53 2.53
N THR A 43 -14.70 1.92 2.10
CA THR A 43 -15.55 1.10 1.23
C THR A 43 -15.75 1.85 -0.08
N GLY A 44 -15.44 1.20 -1.20
CA GLY A 44 -15.46 1.81 -2.53
C GLY A 44 -14.08 2.26 -2.99
N ASP A 45 -14.04 2.86 -4.17
CA ASP A 45 -12.77 3.05 -4.87
C ASP A 45 -12.04 4.33 -4.45
N VAL A 46 -10.70 4.28 -4.42
CA VAL A 46 -9.84 5.45 -4.14
C VAL A 46 -8.78 5.58 -5.21
N THR A 47 -8.49 6.81 -5.63
CA THR A 47 -7.39 7.10 -6.56
C THR A 47 -6.38 8.04 -5.93
N LEU A 48 -5.10 7.66 -5.97
CA LEU A 48 -3.96 8.52 -5.72
C LEU A 48 -3.23 8.74 -7.05
N GLU A 49 -3.04 10.00 -7.44
CA GLU A 49 -2.59 10.36 -8.78
C GLU A 49 -1.49 11.43 -8.75
N GLY A 50 -0.30 11.15 -9.25
CA GLY A 50 0.75 12.17 -9.36
C GLY A 50 1.22 12.72 -8.00
N CYS A 51 1.13 11.94 -6.92
CA CYS A 51 1.49 12.37 -5.58
C CYS A 51 2.98 12.09 -5.23
N ASP A 52 3.62 12.98 -4.49
CA ASP A 52 4.96 12.79 -3.88
C ASP A 52 4.76 12.66 -2.35
N ILE A 53 4.89 11.45 -1.81
CA ILE A 53 4.46 11.07 -0.46
C ILE A 53 5.67 10.67 0.39
N SER A 54 5.81 11.27 1.56
CA SER A 54 6.84 10.94 2.54
C SER A 54 6.33 10.98 3.98
N ASN A 55 6.86 10.12 4.86
CA ASN A 55 6.59 10.15 6.30
C ASN A 55 7.81 9.81 7.14
N ASP A 56 8.47 10.79 7.74
CA ASP A 56 9.70 10.58 8.52
C ASP A 56 9.46 9.89 9.88
N ALA A 57 8.21 9.69 10.26
CA ALA A 57 7.82 9.08 11.52
C ALA A 57 7.24 7.67 11.36
N SER A 58 6.77 7.29 10.16
CA SER A 58 6.12 5.99 9.94
C SER A 58 6.09 5.58 8.45
N ALA A 59 5.00 4.98 7.96
CA ALA A 59 4.85 4.51 6.58
C ALA A 59 4.30 5.60 5.64
N GLY A 60 4.48 5.43 4.33
CA GLY A 60 3.96 6.36 3.32
C GLY A 60 2.45 6.20 3.13
N ILE A 61 2.03 5.02 2.70
CA ILE A 61 0.63 4.67 2.47
C ILE A 61 0.28 3.45 3.33
N VAL A 62 -0.86 3.47 4.01
CA VAL A 62 -1.30 2.36 4.85
C VAL A 62 -2.73 1.96 4.50
N PHE A 63 -2.93 0.65 4.33
CA PHE A 63 -4.24 0.03 4.16
C PHE A 63 -4.63 -0.74 5.44
N GLU A 64 -5.73 -0.32 6.07
CA GLU A 64 -6.30 -0.99 7.23
C GLU A 64 -7.78 -1.25 6.99
N GLY A 65 -8.09 -2.49 6.58
CA GLY A 65 -9.46 -2.97 6.48
C GLY A 65 -10.28 -2.33 5.36
N CYS A 66 -9.71 -2.12 4.18
CA CYS A 66 -10.44 -1.54 3.05
C CYS A 66 -11.24 -2.57 2.24
N TYR A 67 -12.22 -2.09 1.49
CA TYR A 67 -13.01 -2.84 0.52
C TYR A 67 -13.14 -2.02 -0.77
N GLY A 68 -12.91 -2.64 -1.93
CA GLY A 68 -12.99 -1.98 -3.25
C GLY A 68 -11.65 -1.96 -3.99
N GLU A 69 -11.54 -1.12 -5.01
CA GLU A 69 -10.31 -0.92 -5.77
C GLU A 69 -9.56 0.34 -5.31
N THR A 70 -8.23 0.27 -5.23
CA THR A 70 -7.40 1.47 -5.03
C THR A 70 -6.37 1.57 -6.14
N ALA A 71 -6.44 2.66 -6.89
CA ALA A 71 -5.48 2.99 -7.93
C ALA A 71 -4.42 3.95 -7.38
N ILE A 72 -3.15 3.61 -7.59
CA ILE A 72 -1.99 4.46 -7.25
C ILE A 72 -1.20 4.67 -8.53
N ASN A 73 -1.32 5.86 -9.11
CA ASN A 73 -0.84 6.16 -10.45
C ASN A 73 0.16 7.31 -10.42
N ARG A 74 1.32 7.12 -11.07
CA ARG A 74 2.36 8.17 -11.19
C ARG A 74 2.77 8.78 -9.85
N CYS A 75 2.71 7.98 -8.78
CA CYS A 75 3.08 8.44 -7.45
C CYS A 75 4.54 8.10 -7.16
N VAL A 76 5.18 8.92 -6.32
CA VAL A 76 6.48 8.64 -5.71
C VAL A 76 6.28 8.55 -4.21
N VAL A 77 6.66 7.42 -3.62
CA VAL A 77 6.60 7.20 -2.16
C VAL A 77 8.00 6.95 -1.65
N ARG A 78 8.51 7.87 -0.84
CA ARG A 78 9.94 7.86 -0.48
C ARG A 78 10.26 8.50 0.86
N GLY A 79 11.42 8.14 1.40
CA GLY A 79 11.93 8.72 2.65
C GLY A 79 11.02 8.43 3.85
N CYS A 80 10.25 7.33 3.80
CA CYS A 80 9.43 6.92 4.93
C CYS A 80 10.28 6.21 5.98
N LYS A 81 9.96 6.35 7.27
CA LYS A 81 10.69 5.68 8.36
C LYS A 81 10.59 4.16 8.30
N PHE A 82 9.41 3.66 7.94
CA PHE A 82 9.12 2.24 7.77
C PHE A 82 8.89 1.94 6.29
N ASP A 83 7.74 1.37 5.94
CA ASP A 83 7.43 0.92 4.60
C ASP A 83 6.94 2.07 3.71
N GLY A 84 7.20 2.00 2.41
CA GLY A 84 6.55 2.89 1.44
C GLY A 84 5.04 2.65 1.42
N LEU A 85 4.63 1.38 1.29
CA LEU A 85 3.23 0.94 1.40
C LEU A 85 3.11 -0.21 2.39
N GLY A 86 2.22 -0.08 3.38
CA GLY A 86 1.93 -1.13 4.37
C GLY A 86 0.49 -1.65 4.29
N MET A 87 0.34 -2.96 4.12
CA MET A 87 -0.94 -3.67 4.21
C MET A 87 -0.90 -4.67 5.36
N HIS A 88 -1.60 -4.35 6.46
CA HIS A 88 -1.58 -5.18 7.67
C HIS A 88 -2.95 -5.82 7.91
N MET A 89 -2.99 -7.15 8.03
CA MET A 89 -4.21 -7.89 8.36
C MET A 89 -4.88 -7.47 9.69
N LEU A 90 -4.11 -6.92 10.63
CA LEU A 90 -4.47 -6.79 12.05
C LEU A 90 -5.71 -5.92 12.34
N LYS A 91 -6.29 -5.24 11.35
CA LYS A 91 -7.43 -4.35 11.55
C LYS A 91 -8.44 -4.51 10.42
N GLY A 92 -9.67 -4.91 10.79
CA GLY A 92 -10.79 -5.00 9.85
C GLY A 92 -11.72 -6.19 10.06
N LYS A 93 -12.87 -6.18 9.39
CA LYS A 93 -13.82 -7.30 9.36
C LYS A 93 -13.32 -8.35 8.38
N SER A 94 -13.69 -9.61 8.58
CA SER A 94 -13.38 -10.71 7.64
C SER A 94 -13.90 -10.48 6.22
N THR A 95 -14.87 -9.59 6.04
CA THR A 95 -15.45 -9.19 4.76
C THR A 95 -14.60 -8.19 3.97
N HIS A 96 -13.57 -7.59 4.58
CA HIS A 96 -12.69 -6.64 3.90
C HIS A 96 -11.84 -7.36 2.86
N ARG A 97 -11.88 -6.91 1.61
CA ARG A 97 -11.17 -7.47 0.46
C ARG A 97 -11.00 -6.38 -0.58
N GLY A 98 -9.87 -6.33 -1.26
CA GLY A 98 -9.65 -5.28 -2.24
C GLY A 98 -8.60 -5.60 -3.28
N VAL A 99 -8.58 -4.75 -4.29
CA VAL A 99 -7.56 -4.77 -5.33
C VAL A 99 -6.79 -3.47 -5.23
N VAL A 100 -5.46 -3.54 -5.25
CA VAL A 100 -4.60 -2.36 -5.35
C VAL A 100 -3.87 -2.43 -6.68
N VAL A 101 -4.11 -1.47 -7.56
CA VAL A 101 -3.43 -1.35 -8.85
C VAL A 101 -2.45 -0.20 -8.76
N ILE A 102 -1.17 -0.50 -8.95
CA ILE A 102 -0.09 0.48 -8.86
C ILE A 102 0.54 0.60 -10.24
N THR A 103 0.46 1.79 -10.83
CA THR A 103 0.88 2.03 -12.21
C THR A 103 1.85 3.21 -12.31
N ASP A 104 2.93 3.04 -13.08
CA ASP A 104 3.90 4.12 -13.39
C ASP A 104 4.45 4.82 -12.12
N SER A 105 4.58 4.09 -11.01
CA SER A 105 4.90 4.66 -9.69
C SER A 105 6.27 4.20 -9.18
N THR A 106 6.80 4.92 -8.19
CA THR A 106 8.10 4.63 -7.58
C THR A 106 7.99 4.53 -6.06
N PHE A 107 8.58 3.48 -5.49
CA PHE A 107 8.70 3.26 -4.04
C PHE A 107 10.18 3.12 -3.69
N GLU A 108 10.77 4.17 -3.12
CA GLU A 108 12.22 4.23 -2.95
C GLU A 108 12.70 4.86 -1.66
N ASP A 109 13.92 4.52 -1.25
CA ASP A 109 14.60 5.15 -0.10
C ASP A 109 13.76 5.10 1.20
N ASN A 110 12.97 4.03 1.40
CA ASN A 110 12.19 3.80 2.61
C ASN A 110 12.98 2.99 3.65
N GLY A 111 12.72 3.26 4.92
CA GLY A 111 13.52 2.76 6.04
C GLY A 111 13.32 1.28 6.35
N TYR A 112 12.24 0.64 5.87
CA TYR A 112 12.01 -0.81 5.91
C TYR A 112 11.84 -1.34 4.48
N ASP A 113 10.66 -1.79 4.09
CA ASP A 113 10.41 -2.32 2.75
C ASP A 113 9.87 -1.24 1.81
N GLY A 114 10.03 -1.42 0.50
CA GLY A 114 9.28 -0.61 -0.45
C GLY A 114 7.77 -0.83 -0.30
N MET A 115 7.38 -2.11 -0.19
CA MET A 115 6.01 -2.53 0.05
C MET A 115 5.94 -3.74 0.98
N TYR A 116 5.17 -3.64 2.06
CA TYR A 116 4.77 -4.75 2.91
C TYR A 116 3.33 -5.17 2.60
N LEU A 117 3.18 -6.36 2.01
CA LEU A 117 1.91 -6.91 1.50
C LEU A 117 1.48 -8.09 2.39
N GLY A 118 0.99 -7.78 3.59
CA GLY A 118 0.68 -8.76 4.63
C GLY A 118 -0.81 -9.05 4.87
N ASP A 119 -1.67 -8.74 3.91
CA ASP A 119 -3.10 -9.03 3.98
C ASP A 119 -3.55 -9.91 2.80
N PRO A 120 -3.77 -11.24 3.01
CA PRO A 120 -4.18 -12.19 1.98
C PRO A 120 -5.57 -11.95 1.42
N ARG A 121 -6.33 -11.00 1.97
CA ARG A 121 -7.64 -10.62 1.42
C ARG A 121 -7.50 -9.64 0.25
N PHE A 122 -6.29 -9.20 -0.05
CA PHE A 122 -5.99 -8.28 -1.14
C PHE A 122 -5.24 -8.95 -2.27
N ARG A 123 -5.41 -8.35 -3.46
CA ARG A 123 -4.57 -8.57 -4.63
C ARG A 123 -3.88 -7.27 -4.98
N VAL A 124 -2.61 -7.34 -5.35
CA VAL A 124 -1.81 -6.18 -5.75
C VAL A 124 -1.25 -6.43 -7.14
N SER A 125 -1.46 -5.49 -8.05
CA SER A 125 -0.88 -5.52 -9.39
C SER A 125 0.07 -4.33 -9.56
N LEU A 126 1.31 -4.61 -9.95
CA LEU A 126 2.32 -3.60 -10.25
C LEU A 126 2.53 -3.53 -11.76
N VAL A 127 2.31 -2.37 -12.35
CA VAL A 127 2.50 -2.12 -13.79
C VAL A 127 3.48 -0.98 -13.98
N ARG A 128 4.59 -1.21 -14.69
CA ARG A 128 5.64 -0.18 -14.94
C ARG A 128 6.07 0.56 -13.66
N THR A 129 6.13 -0.18 -12.55
CA THR A 129 6.44 0.37 -11.23
C THR A 129 7.89 0.06 -10.87
N ARG A 130 8.58 1.02 -10.23
CA ARG A 130 9.93 0.83 -9.71
C ARG A 130 9.91 0.74 -8.19
N VAL A 131 10.55 -0.27 -7.62
CA VAL A 131 10.75 -0.41 -6.18
C VAL A 131 12.25 -0.59 -5.90
N SER A 132 12.90 0.40 -5.30
CA SER A 132 14.37 0.36 -5.18
C SER A 132 14.95 1.10 -3.98
N ARG A 133 16.16 0.74 -3.56
CA ARG A 133 16.89 1.42 -2.47
C ARG A 133 16.13 1.47 -1.15
N ASN A 134 15.25 0.49 -0.90
CA ASN A 134 14.63 0.32 0.40
C ASN A 134 15.59 -0.44 1.33
N ARG A 135 15.62 -0.06 2.60
CA ARG A 135 16.65 -0.54 3.55
C ARG A 135 16.60 -2.05 3.77
N ARG A 136 15.42 -2.65 3.66
CA ARG A 136 15.20 -4.09 3.86
C ARG A 136 14.86 -4.78 2.54
N HIS A 137 13.60 -5.07 2.26
CA HIS A 137 13.22 -5.70 1.00
C HIS A 137 12.65 -4.69 0.02
N GLY A 138 12.67 -5.00 -1.28
CA GLY A 138 11.87 -4.26 -2.24
C GLY A 138 10.39 -4.47 -1.93
N ILE A 139 9.94 -5.72 -2.02
CA ILE A 139 8.57 -6.12 -1.70
C ILE A 139 8.61 -7.33 -0.76
N PHE A 140 7.93 -7.22 0.38
CA PHE A 140 7.69 -8.33 1.29
C PHE A 140 6.24 -8.79 1.14
N VAL A 141 6.04 -10.03 0.69
CA VAL A 141 4.70 -10.61 0.53
C VAL A 141 4.43 -11.64 1.60
N ARG A 142 3.33 -11.46 2.33
CA ARG A 142 2.82 -12.43 3.31
C ARG A 142 1.33 -12.66 3.10
N GLY A 143 1.02 -13.55 2.14
CA GLY A 143 -0.33 -13.99 1.81
C GLY A 143 -1.06 -13.17 0.74
N THR A 144 -0.72 -11.90 0.56
CA THR A 144 -1.29 -11.08 -0.52
C THR A 144 -0.90 -11.65 -1.88
N GLU A 145 -1.86 -11.73 -2.81
CA GLU A 145 -1.58 -12.09 -4.19
C GLU A 145 -0.88 -10.92 -4.88
N LEU A 146 0.24 -11.19 -5.56
CA LEU A 146 1.06 -10.16 -6.19
C LEU A 146 1.32 -10.52 -7.65
N GLU A 147 0.88 -9.64 -8.53
CA GLU A 147 1.20 -9.64 -9.96
C GLU A 147 2.16 -8.50 -10.29
N GLN A 148 3.12 -8.76 -11.18
CA GLN A 148 4.10 -7.78 -11.62
C GLN A 148 4.22 -7.81 -13.14
N GLN A 149 4.03 -6.66 -13.77
CA GLN A 149 4.17 -6.47 -15.20
C GLN A 149 5.07 -5.25 -15.45
N GLU A 150 6.10 -5.44 -16.29
CA GLU A 150 7.01 -4.36 -16.71
C GLU A 150 7.61 -3.55 -15.54
N SER A 151 7.63 -4.15 -14.35
CA SER A 151 8.03 -3.51 -13.10
C SER A 151 9.42 -3.96 -12.70
N THR A 152 10.18 -3.07 -12.08
CA THR A 152 11.55 -3.36 -11.64
C THR A 152 11.63 -3.29 -10.12
N VAL A 153 12.23 -4.32 -9.53
CA VAL A 153 12.55 -4.34 -8.11
C VAL A 153 14.04 -4.66 -7.99
N ALA A 154 14.82 -3.70 -7.49
CA ALA A 154 16.28 -3.79 -7.50
C ALA A 154 16.90 -2.87 -6.45
N GLU A 155 18.17 -3.08 -6.12
CA GLU A 155 18.97 -2.20 -5.25
C GLU A 155 18.42 -2.12 -3.81
N ASN A 156 17.72 -3.15 -3.32
CA ASN A 156 17.20 -3.20 -1.95
C ASN A 156 18.22 -3.84 -0.99
N GLY A 157 18.18 -3.49 0.29
CA GLY A 157 19.23 -3.86 1.25
C GLY A 157 19.33 -5.35 1.57
N GLN A 158 18.27 -6.12 1.34
CA GLN A 158 18.23 -7.57 1.51
C GLN A 158 17.79 -8.26 0.22
N GLU A 159 16.48 -8.50 0.04
CA GLU A 159 15.93 -9.18 -1.14
C GLU A 159 15.04 -8.24 -1.94
N ASP A 160 15.05 -8.37 -3.26
CA ASP A 160 14.12 -7.61 -4.10
C ASP A 160 12.67 -8.06 -3.87
N LEU A 161 12.42 -9.36 -3.82
CA LEU A 161 11.10 -9.93 -3.53
C LEU A 161 11.22 -11.05 -2.49
N HIS A 162 10.76 -10.77 -1.27
CA HIS A 162 10.68 -11.75 -0.19
C HIS A 162 9.24 -12.28 -0.09
N ARG A 163 9.07 -13.60 0.11
CA ARG A 163 7.76 -14.25 0.23
C ARG A 163 7.69 -15.17 1.44
N GLU A 164 6.69 -14.95 2.29
CA GLU A 164 6.36 -15.83 3.41
C GLU A 164 4.95 -16.42 3.26
N ALA A 165 4.79 -17.65 3.77
CA ALA A 165 3.48 -18.26 3.91
C ALA A 165 2.63 -17.47 4.91
N PHE A 166 1.36 -17.26 4.57
CA PHE A 166 0.41 -16.71 5.53
C PHE A 166 -0.04 -17.80 6.50
N ALA A 167 0.27 -17.62 7.78
CA ALA A 167 -0.24 -18.45 8.87
C ALA A 167 -1.22 -17.61 9.71
N PRO A 168 -2.54 -17.86 9.66
CA PRO A 168 -3.48 -17.16 10.51
C PRO A 168 -3.14 -17.43 11.99
N GLY A 169 -3.00 -16.37 12.77
CA GLY A 169 -2.79 -16.51 14.22
C GLY A 169 -3.98 -17.23 14.87
N ARG A 170 -3.75 -17.93 15.98
CA ARG A 170 -4.83 -18.53 16.80
C ARG A 170 -5.90 -17.45 17.09
N GLY A 171 -7.09 -17.61 16.51
CA GLY A 171 -8.22 -16.68 16.67
C GLY A 171 -8.67 -15.96 15.39
N GLN A 172 -7.95 -16.10 14.27
CA GLN A 172 -8.38 -15.59 12.96
C GLN A 172 -8.91 -16.75 12.14
N SER A 173 -10.22 -17.03 12.21
CA SER A 173 -10.79 -18.12 11.42
C SER A 173 -10.72 -17.79 9.93
N ALA A 174 -10.17 -18.73 9.15
CA ALA A 174 -10.38 -18.75 7.72
C ALA A 174 -11.89 -18.89 7.49
N ALA A 175 -12.52 -17.86 6.92
CA ALA A 175 -13.92 -17.96 6.52
C ALA A 175 -14.04 -19.12 5.53
N SER A 176 -14.79 -20.16 5.92
CA SER A 176 -15.01 -21.34 5.11
C SER A 176 -15.76 -20.95 3.84
N SER A 177 -15.15 -21.23 2.70
CA SER A 177 -15.82 -21.28 1.40
C SER A 177 -16.69 -22.53 1.34
N ALA A 178 -17.82 -22.54 2.05
CA ALA A 178 -18.87 -23.50 1.78
C ALA A 178 -19.68 -23.00 0.57
N ALA A 179 -19.50 -23.66 -0.57
CA ALA A 179 -20.34 -23.45 -1.74
C ALA A 179 -21.81 -23.69 -1.39
N PRO A 180 -22.76 -22.89 -1.91
CA PRO A 180 -24.18 -23.18 -1.73
C PRO A 180 -24.49 -24.52 -2.40
N ARG A 181 -25.07 -25.44 -1.63
CA ARG A 181 -25.67 -26.65 -2.20
C ARG A 181 -26.85 -26.22 -3.08
N ALA A 182 -26.84 -26.69 -4.33
CA ALA A 182 -27.94 -26.59 -5.26
C ALA A 182 -29.18 -27.34 -4.76
#